data_AF-A0A7F5QWV3-F1
#
_entry.id   AF-A0A7F5QWV3-F1
#
_cell.length_a   1.000
_cell.length_b   1.000
_cell.length_c   1.000
_cell.angle_alpha   90.00
_cell.angle_beta   90.00
_cell.angle_gamma   90.00
#
_symmetry.space_group_name_H-M   'P 1'
#
loop_
_entity.id
_entity.type
_entity.pdbx_description
1 polymer ?
#
loop_
_entity_poly.entity_id
_entity_poly.type
_entity_poly.pdbx_seq_one_letter_code
_entity_poly.pdbx_strand_id
1 'polypeptide(L)'
;MNNELKNSLRSIEWDLEDLEDTINIVEKNPTKFKIDNKELTARKHFINSTVAEVNLMKEKINMNRNRDRDRTARQPLLESSPAHVTTTHGTTKYSKLENDVDSPQRNFIADSLSHQQNMLRHQDDQLDNISNSVGSLKRISQHIGIEIDEQAGMLDDFGTELEGTESKLDSTMKKVAKVLHMSNDRSQWTVIIVLVIILLIVIILFIVL
;
A
#
# COMPACT_ATOMS: atom_id res chain seq x y z
N MET A 1 17.10 -1.71 -10.35
CA MET A 1 16.26 -1.88 -11.56
C MET A 1 14.99 -2.72 -11.34
N ASN A 2 15.04 -4.04 -11.09
CA ASN A 2 13.81 -4.85 -10.92
C ASN A 2 12.92 -4.45 -9.73
N ASN A 3 13.48 -3.88 -8.67
CA ASN A 3 12.71 -3.46 -7.49
C ASN A 3 11.96 -2.13 -7.71
N GLU A 4 12.55 -1.17 -8.42
CA GLU A 4 11.90 0.09 -8.76
C GLU A 4 10.72 -0.14 -9.71
N LEU A 5 10.91 -1.00 -10.71
CA LEU A 5 9.84 -1.39 -11.63
C LEU A 5 8.68 -2.07 -10.89
N LYS A 6 8.96 -2.94 -9.92
CA LYS A 6 7.92 -3.57 -9.09
C LYS A 6 7.19 -2.57 -8.19
N ASN A 7 7.92 -1.61 -7.63
CA ASN A 7 7.31 -0.57 -6.81
C ASN A 7 6.42 0.35 -7.65
N SER A 8 6.86 0.74 -8.85
CA SER A 8 6.03 1.51 -9.78
C SER A 8 4.80 0.73 -10.23
N LEU A 9 4.96 -0.56 -10.52
CA LEU A 9 3.85 -1.41 -10.93
C LEU A 9 2.82 -1.61 -9.81
N ARG A 10 3.29 -1.72 -8.56
CA ARG A 10 2.43 -1.70 -7.39
C ARG A 10 1.72 -0.35 -7.24
N SER A 11 2.40 0.79 -7.41
CA SER A 11 1.75 2.11 -7.35
C SER A 11 0.60 2.20 -8.36
N ILE A 12 0.81 1.74 -9.59
CA ILE A 12 -0.22 1.75 -10.63
C ILE A 12 -1.41 0.83 -10.25
N GLU A 13 -1.17 -0.30 -9.59
CA GLU A 13 -2.26 -1.16 -9.10
C GLU A 13 -3.16 -0.43 -8.11
N TRP A 14 -2.59 0.35 -7.20
CA TRP A 14 -3.35 1.15 -6.22
C TRP A 14 -4.13 2.25 -6.92
N ASP A 15 -3.49 2.96 -7.86
CA ASP A 15 -4.16 4.01 -8.65
C ASP A 15 -5.36 3.45 -9.45
N LEU A 16 -5.25 2.21 -9.96
CA LEU A 16 -6.34 1.56 -10.69
C LEU A 16 -7.49 1.15 -9.77
N GLU A 17 -7.19 0.71 -8.55
CA GLU A 17 -8.20 0.39 -7.51
C GLU A 17 -8.98 1.65 -7.11
N ASP A 18 -8.29 2.77 -6.85
CA ASP A 18 -8.91 4.06 -6.55
C ASP A 18 -9.80 4.57 -7.70
N LEU A 19 -9.34 4.38 -8.95
CA LEU A 19 -10.10 4.78 -10.13
C LEU A 19 -11.36 3.90 -10.33
N GLU A 20 -11.27 2.61 -10.02
CA GLU A 20 -12.42 1.70 -10.05
C GLU A 20 -13.47 2.09 -8.99
N ASP A 21 -13.04 2.39 -7.77
CA ASP A 21 -13.92 2.88 -6.71
C ASP A 21 -14.58 4.21 -7.09
N THR A 22 -13.84 5.11 -7.71
CA THR A 22 -14.38 6.37 -8.23
C THR A 22 -15.47 6.12 -9.28
N ILE A 23 -15.25 5.18 -10.20
CA ILE A 23 -16.25 4.78 -11.19
C ILE A 23 -17.50 4.21 -10.51
N ASN A 24 -17.33 3.34 -9.50
CA ASN A 24 -18.43 2.74 -8.75
C ASN A 24 -19.29 3.81 -8.03
N ILE A 25 -18.65 4.85 -7.48
CA ILE A 25 -19.34 5.98 -6.83
C ILE A 25 -20.15 6.79 -7.85
N VAL A 26 -19.56 7.08 -9.01
CA VAL A 26 -20.22 7.80 -10.11
C VAL A 26 -21.42 7.02 -10.64
N GLU A 27 -21.26 5.71 -10.83
CA GLU A 27 -22.33 4.82 -11.31
C GLU A 27 -23.53 4.77 -10.36
N LYS A 28 -23.29 4.82 -9.04
CA LYS A 28 -24.35 4.85 -8.03
C LYS A 28 -25.10 6.19 -7.95
N ASN A 29 -24.50 7.29 -8.43
CA ASN A 29 -25.09 8.64 -8.32
C ASN A 29 -25.03 9.44 -9.64
N PRO A 30 -25.62 8.96 -10.74
CA PRO A 30 -25.46 9.57 -12.06
C PRO A 30 -26.00 11.00 -12.14
N THR A 31 -27.06 11.31 -11.38
CA THR A 31 -27.69 12.64 -11.36
C THR A 31 -26.81 13.73 -10.74
N LYS A 32 -25.89 13.36 -9.84
CA LYS A 32 -24.95 14.30 -9.20
C LYS A 32 -23.77 14.65 -10.11
N PHE A 33 -23.29 13.68 -10.89
CA PHE A 33 -22.04 13.79 -11.63
C PHE A 33 -22.19 14.12 -13.11
N LYS A 34 -23.41 14.04 -13.67
CA LYS A 34 -23.71 14.39 -15.09
C LYS A 34 -22.79 13.70 -16.11
N ILE A 35 -22.37 12.46 -15.83
CA ILE A 35 -21.53 11.66 -16.73
C ILE A 35 -22.42 10.77 -17.59
N ASP A 36 -22.17 10.73 -18.89
CA ASP A 36 -22.92 9.90 -19.83
C ASP A 36 -22.54 8.41 -19.71
N ASN A 37 -23.49 7.51 -19.97
CA ASN A 37 -23.26 6.05 -19.90
C ASN A 37 -22.16 5.59 -20.88
N LYS A 38 -22.04 6.27 -22.02
CA LYS A 38 -20.97 6.01 -22.99
C LYS A 38 -19.59 6.31 -22.41
N GLU A 39 -19.47 7.42 -21.70
CA GLU A 39 -18.23 7.83 -21.05
C GLU A 39 -17.89 6.90 -19.88
N LEU A 40 -18.87 6.52 -19.06
CA LEU A 40 -18.68 5.54 -17.99
C LEU A 40 -18.17 4.19 -18.53
N THR A 41 -18.74 3.73 -19.64
CA THR A 41 -18.31 2.50 -20.31
C THR A 41 -16.89 2.61 -20.85
N ALA A 42 -16.53 3.74 -21.47
CA ALA A 42 -15.17 3.98 -21.95
C ALA A 42 -14.15 3.98 -20.81
N ARG A 43 -14.48 4.60 -19.68
CA ARG A 43 -13.62 4.61 -18.46
C ARG A 43 -13.45 3.21 -17.88
N LYS A 44 -14.53 2.42 -17.77
CA LYS A 44 -14.46 1.01 -17.35
C LYS A 44 -13.58 0.18 -18.29
N HIS A 45 -13.69 0.40 -19.60
CA HIS A 45 -12.87 -0.31 -20.57
C HIS A 45 -11.38 0.05 -20.41
N PHE A 46 -11.06 1.33 -20.24
CA PHE A 46 -9.70 1.80 -20.01
C PHE A 46 -9.06 1.12 -18.78
N ILE A 47 -9.74 1.13 -17.62
CA ILE A 47 -9.22 0.46 -16.41
C ILE A 47 -8.93 -1.00 -16.68
N ASN A 48 -9.88 -1.73 -17.26
CA ASN A 48 -9.72 -3.16 -17.55
C ASN A 48 -8.53 -3.43 -18.50
N SER A 49 -8.35 -2.59 -19.53
CA SER A 49 -7.21 -2.70 -20.44
C SER A 49 -5.88 -2.45 -19.73
N THR A 50 -5.81 -1.43 -18.87
CA THR A 50 -4.59 -1.10 -18.11
C THR A 50 -4.27 -2.17 -17.07
N VAL A 51 -5.28 -2.71 -16.37
CA VAL A 51 -5.12 -3.86 -15.45
C VAL A 51 -4.55 -5.07 -16.19
N ALA A 52 -5.06 -5.37 -17.39
CA ALA A 52 -4.54 -6.47 -18.20
C ALA A 52 -3.07 -6.24 -18.60
N GLU A 53 -2.72 -5.01 -18.99
CA GLU A 53 -1.35 -4.66 -19.37
C GLU A 53 -0.37 -4.74 -18.20
N VAL A 54 -0.76 -4.24 -17.03
CA VAL A 54 0.00 -4.33 -15.77
C VAL A 54 0.29 -5.80 -15.43
N ASN A 55 -0.71 -6.68 -15.54
CA ASN A 55 -0.55 -8.11 -15.31
C ASN A 55 0.44 -8.76 -16.29
N LEU A 56 0.39 -8.39 -17.58
CA LEU A 56 1.36 -8.85 -18.57
C LEU A 56 2.78 -8.38 -18.24
N MET A 57 2.95 -7.16 -17.74
CA MET A 57 4.27 -6.67 -17.29
C MET A 57 4.77 -7.44 -16.07
N LYS A 58 3.91 -7.77 -15.09
CA LYS A 58 4.26 -8.63 -13.94
C LYS A 58 4.75 -9.99 -14.38
N GLU A 59 4.05 -10.61 -15.33
CA GLU A 59 4.38 -11.93 -15.85
C GLU A 59 5.76 -11.93 -16.54
N LYS A 60 6.01 -10.94 -17.42
CA LYS A 60 7.31 -10.78 -18.11
C LYS A 60 8.47 -10.63 -17.13
N ILE A 61 8.30 -9.82 -16.07
CA ILE A 61 9.32 -9.63 -15.02
C ILE A 61 9.59 -10.95 -14.29
N ASN A 62 8.56 -11.76 -14.04
CA ASN A 62 8.71 -13.03 -13.34
C ASN A 62 9.35 -14.12 -14.21
N MET A 63 9.00 -14.18 -15.50
CA MET A 63 9.62 -15.11 -16.48
C MET A 63 11.12 -14.86 -16.64
N ASN A 64 11.54 -13.60 -16.70
CA ASN A 64 12.96 -13.26 -16.82
C ASN A 64 13.77 -13.79 -15.62
N ARG A 65 13.19 -13.73 -14.42
CA ARG A 65 13.82 -14.21 -13.18
C ARG A 65 13.96 -15.73 -13.11
N ASN A 66 13.03 -16.48 -13.70
CA ASN A 66 13.10 -17.95 -13.74
C ASN A 66 14.19 -18.44 -14.71
N ARG A 67 14.44 -17.71 -15.81
CA ARG A 67 15.52 -18.04 -16.76
C ARG A 67 16.91 -17.88 -16.15
N ASP A 68 17.11 -16.87 -15.31
CA ASP A 68 18.38 -16.68 -14.60
C ASP A 68 18.67 -17.81 -13.59
N ARG A 69 17.63 -18.32 -12.90
CA ARG A 69 17.75 -19.45 -11.96
C ARG A 69 18.03 -20.79 -12.65
N ASP A 70 17.37 -21.07 -13.77
CA ASP A 70 17.55 -22.33 -14.50
C ASP A 70 18.96 -22.47 -15.10
N ARG A 71 19.60 -21.34 -15.42
CA ARG A 71 20.99 -21.30 -15.87
C ARG A 71 22.00 -21.64 -14.77
N THR A 72 21.67 -21.40 -13.49
CA THR A 72 22.50 -21.77 -12.34
C THR A 72 22.26 -23.20 -11.87
N ALA A 73 21.07 -23.77 -12.11
CA ALA A 73 20.71 -25.12 -11.67
C ALA A 73 21.20 -26.25 -12.60
N ARG A 74 21.72 -25.93 -13.79
CA ARG A 74 22.16 -26.90 -14.82
C ARG A 74 23.66 -27.21 -14.81
N GLN A 75 24.38 -26.95 -13.72
CA GLN A 75 25.71 -27.55 -13.54
C GLN A 75 25.53 -28.93 -12.89
N PRO A 76 25.78 -30.05 -13.61
CA PRO A 76 25.54 -31.38 -13.08
C PRO A 76 26.52 -31.69 -11.95
N LEU A 77 25.99 -31.79 -10.72
CA LEU A 77 26.65 -32.40 -9.58
C LEU A 77 26.71 -33.91 -9.83
N LEU A 78 27.84 -34.40 -10.34
CA LEU A 78 28.16 -35.81 -10.33
C LEU A 78 28.66 -36.21 -8.95
N GLU A 79 27.71 -36.68 -8.17
CA GLU A 79 27.86 -37.45 -6.95
C GLU A 79 28.74 -38.69 -7.17
N SER A 80 29.87 -38.76 -6.46
CA SER A 80 30.59 -40.01 -6.20
C SER A 80 31.46 -39.87 -4.95
N SER A 81 30.91 -40.33 -3.81
CA SER A 81 31.71 -40.96 -2.75
C SER A 81 31.86 -42.46 -3.10
N PRO A 82 32.93 -43.18 -2.69
CA PRO A 82 33.42 -43.19 -1.31
C PRO A 82 34.94 -43.37 -1.12
N ALA A 83 35.42 -43.04 0.08
CA ALA A 83 36.26 -43.90 0.93
C ALA A 83 37.23 -43.08 1.79
N HIS A 84 37.00 -43.23 3.08
CA HIS A 84 37.77 -42.73 4.20
C HIS A 84 39.18 -43.34 4.22
N VAL A 85 40.24 -42.52 4.28
CA VAL A 85 41.54 -42.94 4.83
C VAL A 85 42.08 -41.83 5.74
N THR A 86 42.15 -42.15 7.02
CA THR A 86 42.76 -41.37 8.08
C THR A 86 44.28 -41.30 7.90
N THR A 87 44.81 -40.08 7.84
CA THR A 87 46.24 -39.77 7.81
C THR A 87 46.90 -40.05 9.15
N THR A 88 48.00 -40.80 9.17
CA THR A 88 49.03 -40.69 10.23
C THR A 88 50.40 -40.77 9.58
N HIS A 89 51.18 -39.71 9.78
CA HIS A 89 52.51 -39.47 9.24
C HIS A 89 53.56 -40.44 9.82
N GLY A 90 54.44 -40.93 8.95
CA GLY A 90 55.65 -41.66 9.32
C GLY A 90 56.67 -41.61 8.19
N THR A 91 57.79 -40.97 8.46
CA THR A 91 58.95 -40.72 7.60
C THR A 91 59.50 -41.96 6.89
N THR A 92 59.77 -41.88 5.58
CA THR A 92 60.95 -42.52 4.97
C THR A 92 61.27 -41.91 3.62
N LYS A 93 62.52 -41.43 3.51
CA LYS A 93 63.18 -40.98 2.28
C LYS A 93 63.41 -42.17 1.35
N TYR A 94 62.85 -42.18 0.14
CA TYR A 94 63.39 -42.95 -0.98
C TYR A 94 63.05 -42.32 -2.33
N SER A 95 64.10 -42.25 -3.15
CA SER A 95 64.11 -42.39 -4.60
C SER A 95 63.51 -41.31 -5.48
N LYS A 96 64.43 -40.72 -6.25
CA LYS A 96 64.21 -40.19 -7.60
C LYS A 96 63.19 -41.03 -8.40
N LEU A 97 62.11 -40.38 -8.81
CA LEU A 97 61.47 -40.49 -10.13
C LEU A 97 61.15 -39.02 -10.49
N GLU A 98 61.97 -38.35 -11.29
CA GLU A 98 61.78 -38.22 -12.74
C GLU A 98 60.35 -38.58 -13.18
N ASN A 99 59.58 -37.53 -13.50
CA ASN A 99 58.36 -37.55 -14.32
C ASN A 99 57.07 -38.11 -13.66
N ASP A 100 56.34 -37.24 -12.95
CA ASP A 100 54.89 -37.40 -12.79
C ASP A 100 54.24 -36.01 -12.69
N VAL A 101 54.24 -35.32 -13.84
CA VAL A 101 53.86 -33.89 -13.97
C VAL A 101 52.34 -33.70 -14.05
N ASP A 102 51.55 -34.74 -13.83
CA ASP A 102 50.09 -34.68 -14.03
C ASP A 102 49.32 -35.43 -12.94
N SER A 103 49.60 -35.10 -11.67
CA SER A 103 48.82 -35.66 -10.57
C SER A 103 47.45 -34.96 -10.51
N PRO A 104 46.32 -35.65 -10.80
CA PRO A 104 44.98 -35.07 -10.75
C PRO A 104 44.63 -34.49 -9.37
N GLN A 105 45.37 -34.88 -8.32
CA GLN A 105 45.23 -34.38 -6.96
C GLN A 105 45.57 -32.88 -6.80
N ARG A 106 46.56 -32.34 -7.53
CA ARG A 106 46.89 -30.90 -7.44
C ARG A 106 45.86 -30.02 -8.16
N ASN A 107 45.37 -30.48 -9.31
CA ASN A 107 44.30 -29.80 -10.04
C ASN A 107 43.02 -29.78 -9.20
N PHE A 108 42.72 -30.87 -8.48
CA PHE A 108 41.56 -30.93 -7.57
C PHE A 108 41.68 -29.96 -6.38
N ILE A 109 42.87 -29.81 -5.79
CA ILE A 109 43.09 -28.85 -4.68
C ILE A 109 43.02 -27.40 -5.19
N ALA A 110 43.58 -27.11 -6.37
CA ALA A 110 43.51 -25.79 -6.98
C ALA A 110 42.08 -25.41 -7.39
N ASP A 111 41.32 -26.36 -7.96
CA ASP A 111 39.91 -26.19 -8.30
C ASP A 111 39.05 -26.04 -7.06
N SER A 112 39.28 -26.83 -6.01
CA SER A 112 38.56 -26.68 -4.74
C SER A 112 38.80 -25.31 -4.10
N LEU A 113 40.03 -24.78 -4.16
CA LEU A 113 40.37 -23.46 -3.62
C LEU A 113 39.71 -22.33 -4.42
N SER A 114 39.70 -22.45 -5.76
CA SER A 114 39.06 -21.46 -6.64
C SER A 114 37.53 -21.45 -6.46
N HIS A 115 36.92 -22.63 -6.24
CA HIS A 115 35.51 -22.77 -5.94
C HIS A 115 35.14 -22.08 -4.61
N GLN A 116 35.98 -22.25 -3.59
CA GLN A 116 35.79 -21.64 -2.28
C GLN A 116 35.94 -20.11 -2.34
N GLN A 117 36.85 -19.57 -3.17
CA GLN A 117 36.96 -18.13 -3.42
C GLN A 117 35.75 -17.56 -4.16
N ASN A 118 35.18 -18.28 -5.13
CA ASN A 118 33.97 -17.84 -5.81
C ASN A 118 32.76 -17.82 -4.88
N MET A 119 32.66 -18.80 -3.97
CA MET A 119 31.59 -18.85 -2.98
C MET A 119 31.68 -17.69 -1.97
N LEU A 120 32.89 -17.35 -1.51
CA LEU A 120 33.12 -16.17 -0.65
C LEU A 120 32.75 -14.86 -1.37
N ARG A 121 33.12 -14.71 -2.63
CA ARG A 121 32.73 -13.54 -3.44
C ARG A 121 31.21 -13.42 -3.60
N HIS A 122 30.51 -14.53 -3.80
CA HIS A 122 29.04 -14.53 -3.86
C HIS A 122 28.41 -14.11 -2.53
N GLN A 123 29.01 -14.48 -1.39
CA GLN A 123 28.52 -14.03 -0.09
C GLN A 123 28.77 -12.53 0.14
N ASP A 124 29.92 -12.00 -0.29
CA ASP A 124 30.19 -10.55 -0.24
C ASP A 124 29.18 -9.76 -1.09
N ASP A 125 28.90 -10.23 -2.32
CA ASP A 125 27.89 -9.61 -3.18
C ASP A 125 26.48 -9.66 -2.53
N GLN A 126 26.16 -10.73 -1.80
CA GLN A 126 24.90 -10.81 -1.05
C GLN A 126 24.86 -9.84 0.13
N LEU A 127 25.96 -9.69 0.87
CA LEU A 127 26.05 -8.72 1.96
C LEU A 127 25.93 -7.29 1.46
N ASP A 128 26.49 -6.96 0.30
CA ASP A 128 26.39 -5.62 -0.28
C ASP A 128 24.95 -5.31 -0.72
N ASN A 129 24.26 -6.30 -1.28
CA ASN A 129 22.82 -6.20 -1.57
C ASN A 129 21.97 -6.02 -0.32
N ILE A 130 22.30 -6.71 0.78
CA ILE A 130 21.65 -6.54 2.08
C ILE A 130 21.94 -5.15 2.63
N SER A 131 23.18 -4.68 2.55
CA SER A 131 23.60 -3.33 2.97
C SER A 131 22.80 -2.24 2.25
N ASN A 132 22.67 -2.36 0.93
CA ASN A 132 21.84 -1.45 0.12
C ASN A 132 20.36 -1.50 0.49
N SER A 133 19.84 -2.70 0.80
CA SER A 133 18.46 -2.89 1.24
C SER A 133 18.22 -2.28 2.62
N VAL A 134 19.15 -2.43 3.55
CA VAL A 134 19.12 -1.82 4.90
C VAL A 134 19.22 -0.29 4.79
N GLY A 135 20.07 0.23 3.91
CA GLY A 135 20.16 1.66 3.63
C GLY A 135 18.86 2.25 3.09
N SER A 136 18.20 1.50 2.20
CA SER A 136 16.88 1.86 1.67
C SER A 136 15.80 1.82 2.74
N LEU A 137 15.79 0.77 3.57
CA LEU A 137 14.87 0.63 4.70
C LEU A 137 15.04 1.77 5.72
N LYS A 138 16.29 2.16 6.02
CA LYS A 138 16.57 3.31 6.89
C LYS A 138 15.97 4.60 6.34
N ARG A 139 16.11 4.85 5.04
CA ARG A 139 15.53 6.04 4.39
C ARG A 139 14.00 6.02 4.45
N ILE A 140 13.39 4.87 4.20
CA ILE A 140 11.93 4.68 4.30
C ILE A 140 11.47 4.90 5.74
N SER A 141 12.17 4.33 6.73
CA SER A 141 11.87 4.53 8.14
C SER A 141 11.98 5.98 8.58
N GLN A 142 12.94 6.74 8.04
CA GLN A 142 13.06 8.17 8.30
C GLN A 142 11.88 8.95 7.71
N HIS A 143 11.46 8.60 6.49
CA HIS A 143 10.30 9.23 5.86
C HIS A 143 9.00 8.92 6.60
N ILE A 144 8.81 7.68 7.07
CA ILE A 144 7.67 7.30 7.91
C ILE A 144 7.67 8.10 9.21
N GLY A 145 8.83 8.32 9.83
CA GLY A 145 8.93 9.13 11.04
C GLY A 145 8.46 10.57 10.83
N ILE A 146 8.94 11.21 9.76
CA ILE A 146 8.55 12.58 9.41
C ILE A 146 7.06 12.68 9.11
N GLU A 147 6.53 11.72 8.34
CA GLU A 147 5.10 11.66 7.98
C GLU A 147 4.21 11.46 9.22
N ILE A 148 4.63 10.61 10.16
CA ILE A 148 3.90 10.43 11.43
C ILE A 148 3.89 11.71 12.25
N ASP A 149 5.02 12.42 12.32
CA ASP A 149 5.09 13.70 13.03
C ASP A 149 4.21 14.77 12.37
N GLU A 150 4.16 14.82 11.03
CA GLU A 150 3.27 15.70 10.28
C GLU A 150 1.80 15.35 10.50
N GLN A 151 1.45 14.06 10.43
CA GLN A 151 0.09 13.58 10.69
C GLN A 151 -0.34 13.80 12.13
N ALA A 152 0.58 13.72 13.10
CA ALA A 152 0.29 14.07 14.49
C ALA A 152 -0.07 15.55 14.64
N GLY A 153 0.62 16.44 13.92
CA GLY A 153 0.27 17.86 13.85
C GLY A 153 -1.09 18.09 13.20
N MET A 154 -1.35 17.46 12.05
CA MET A 154 -2.66 17.54 11.37
C MET A 154 -3.80 17.00 12.24
N LEU A 155 -3.55 15.99 13.08
CA LEU A 155 -4.55 15.44 14.00
C LEU A 155 -4.87 16.41 15.15
N ASP A 156 -3.89 17.16 15.64
CA ASP A 156 -4.09 18.21 16.65
C ASP A 156 -4.92 19.37 16.08
N ASP A 157 -4.62 19.80 14.86
CA ASP A 157 -5.39 20.80 14.13
C ASP A 157 -6.84 20.31 13.89
N PHE A 158 -7.00 19.06 13.48
CA PHE A 158 -8.31 18.43 13.32
C PHE A 158 -9.07 18.35 14.64
N GLY A 159 -8.40 18.03 15.74
CA GLY A 159 -8.98 18.05 17.08
C GLY A 159 -9.49 19.44 17.47
N THR A 160 -8.70 20.48 17.18
CA THR A 160 -9.10 21.88 17.41
C THR A 160 -10.30 22.29 16.56
N GLU A 161 -10.35 21.88 15.28
CA GLU A 161 -11.49 22.14 14.40
C GLU A 161 -12.75 21.39 14.86
N LEU A 162 -12.58 20.17 15.38
CA LEU A 162 -13.66 19.36 15.94
C LEU A 162 -14.24 20.03 17.20
N GLU A 163 -13.40 20.52 18.10
CA GLU A 163 -13.85 21.25 19.29
C GLU A 163 -14.60 22.55 18.92
N GLY A 164 -14.14 23.26 17.88
CA GLY A 164 -14.88 24.38 17.29
C GLY A 164 -16.24 23.97 16.69
N THR A 165 -16.31 22.78 16.09
CA THR A 165 -17.54 22.21 15.54
C THR A 165 -18.51 21.80 16.64
N GLU A 166 -18.02 21.20 17.74
CA GLU A 166 -18.82 20.85 18.91
C GLU A 166 -19.48 22.09 19.53
N SER A 167 -18.72 23.18 19.71
CA SER A 167 -19.25 24.46 20.23
C SER A 167 -20.34 25.06 19.33
N LYS A 168 -20.16 24.98 18.01
CA LYS A 168 -21.18 25.40 17.03
C LYS A 168 -22.42 24.50 17.06
N LEU A 169 -22.21 23.19 17.22
CA LEU A 169 -23.29 22.21 17.33
C LEU A 169 -24.10 22.45 18.60
N ASP A 170 -23.45 22.61 19.75
CA ASP A 170 -24.11 22.93 21.03
C ASP A 170 -24.91 24.25 20.94
N SER A 171 -24.32 25.29 20.33
CA SER A 171 -25.01 26.55 20.07
C SER A 171 -26.25 26.37 19.18
N THR A 172 -26.15 25.51 18.17
CA THR A 172 -27.26 25.20 17.27
C THR A 172 -28.33 24.38 17.98
N MET A 173 -27.94 23.39 18.78
CA MET A 173 -28.85 22.58 19.58
C MET A 173 -29.61 23.43 20.60
N LYS A 174 -28.94 24.39 21.25
CA LYS A 174 -29.57 25.40 22.12
C LYS A 174 -30.58 26.26 21.36
N LYS A 175 -30.25 26.69 20.13
CA LYS A 175 -31.20 27.44 19.28
C LYS A 175 -32.40 26.58 18.88
N VAL A 176 -32.20 25.32 18.52
CA VAL A 176 -33.28 24.38 18.20
C VAL A 176 -34.17 24.15 19.41
N ALA A 177 -33.60 23.88 20.58
CA ALA A 177 -34.34 23.75 21.84
C ALA A 177 -35.13 25.02 22.17
N LYS A 178 -34.52 26.20 21.96
CA LYS A 178 -35.21 27.48 22.15
C LYS A 178 -36.34 27.67 21.14
N VAL A 179 -36.14 27.37 19.85
CA VAL A 179 -37.20 27.49 18.83
C VAL A 179 -38.36 26.53 19.12
N LEU A 180 -38.04 25.29 19.49
CA LEU A 180 -39.03 24.29 19.89
C LEU A 180 -39.82 24.75 21.13
N HIS A 181 -39.16 25.38 22.10
CA HIS A 181 -39.83 25.90 23.30
C HIS A 181 -40.54 27.25 23.04
N MET A 182 -40.09 28.04 22.06
CA MET A 182 -40.62 29.37 21.76
C MET A 182 -41.82 29.31 20.80
N SER A 183 -42.09 28.16 20.19
CA SER A 183 -43.34 27.90 19.45
C SER A 183 -44.54 27.61 20.36
N ASN A 184 -44.40 27.66 21.70
CA ASN A 184 -45.49 27.31 22.60
C ASN A 184 -45.93 28.46 23.52
N ASP A 185 -47.26 28.58 23.60
CA ASP A 185 -48.09 29.48 24.38
C ASP A 185 -48.29 30.93 23.89
N ARG A 186 -47.40 31.89 24.17
CA ARG A 186 -47.85 33.32 24.21
C ARG A 186 -48.37 33.87 22.88
N SER A 187 -47.74 33.53 21.75
CA SER A 187 -48.21 33.97 20.42
C SER A 187 -49.50 33.26 20.01
N GLN A 188 -49.64 31.98 20.33
CA GLN A 188 -50.86 31.20 20.04
C GLN A 188 -52.05 31.67 20.88
N TRP A 189 -51.87 31.93 22.17
CA TRP A 189 -52.89 32.51 23.05
C TRP A 189 -53.32 33.90 22.58
N THR A 190 -52.39 34.72 22.10
CA THR A 190 -52.71 36.05 21.55
C THR A 190 -53.64 35.94 20.33
N VAL A 191 -53.34 35.02 19.40
CA VAL A 191 -54.17 34.78 18.21
C VAL A 191 -55.58 34.30 18.60
N ILE A 192 -55.68 33.38 19.57
CA ILE A 192 -56.98 32.89 20.07
C ILE A 192 -57.80 34.03 20.68
N ILE A 193 -57.20 34.86 21.54
CA ILE A 193 -57.87 36.00 22.19
C ILE A 193 -58.39 37.00 21.14
N VAL A 194 -57.57 37.35 20.15
CA VAL A 194 -57.96 38.27 19.07
C VAL A 194 -59.13 37.69 18.26
N LEU A 195 -59.09 36.40 17.92
CA LEU A 195 -60.16 35.73 17.20
C LEU A 195 -61.48 35.70 17.99
N VAL A 196 -61.43 35.47 19.30
CA VAL A 196 -62.60 35.51 20.19
C VAL A 196 -63.21 36.92 20.24
N ILE A 197 -62.38 37.97 20.33
CA ILE A 197 -62.88 39.36 20.33
C ILE A 197 -63.59 39.68 19.02
N ILE A 198 -63.01 39.31 17.88
CA ILE A 198 -63.63 39.51 16.56
C ILE A 198 -64.96 38.75 16.47
N LEU A 199 -65.01 37.51 16.95
CA LEU A 199 -66.24 36.71 16.99
C LEU A 199 -67.34 37.42 17.81
N LEU A 200 -67.00 37.95 18.99
CA LEU A 200 -67.96 38.68 19.82
C LEU A 200 -68.50 39.94 19.12
N ILE A 201 -67.64 40.69 18.43
CA ILE A 201 -68.06 41.87 17.65
C ILE A 201 -69.05 41.47 16.56
N VAL A 202 -68.78 40.39 15.82
CA VAL A 202 -69.68 39.89 14.76
C VAL A 202 -71.02 39.45 15.35
N ILE A 203 -71.02 38.75 16.49
CA ILE A 203 -72.25 38.33 17.18
C ILE A 203 -73.07 39.54 17.63
N ILE A 204 -72.43 40.55 18.23
CA ILE A 204 -73.12 41.77 18.66
C ILE A 204 -73.73 42.48 17.45
N LEU A 205 -72.98 42.61 16.36
CA LEU A 205 -73.46 43.24 15.14
C LEU A 205 -74.67 42.47 14.57
N PHE A 206 -74.63 41.14 14.55
CA PHE A 206 -75.75 40.30 14.12
C PHE A 206 -76.99 40.38 15.02
N ILE A 207 -76.83 40.58 16.33
CA ILE A 207 -77.97 40.76 17.25
C ILE A 207 -78.60 42.15 17.08
N VAL A 208 -77.77 43.16 16.78
CA VAL A 208 -78.21 44.56 16.65
C VAL A 208 -78.84 44.85 15.28
N LEU A 209 -78.38 44.18 14.22
CA LEU A 209 -78.82 44.36 12.84
C LEU A 209 -79.94 43.38 12.46
#